data_AF-A0A177NB39-F1
#
_entry.id   AF-A0A177NB39-F1
#
_cell.length_a   1.000
_cell.length_b   1.000
_cell.length_c   1.000
_cell.angle_alpha   90.00
_cell.angle_beta   90.00
_cell.angle_gamma   90.00
#
_symmetry.space_group_name_H-M   'P 1'
#
loop_
_entity.id
_entity.type
_entity.pdbx_description
1 polymer ?
#
loop_
_entity_poly.entity_id
_entity_poly.type
_entity_poly.pdbx_seq_one_letter_code
_entity_poly.pdbx_strand_id
1 'polypeptide(L)'
;MIKQHLDLIAVAGLGAGVAMYDVTIDLVFGVAHFLFEMLHLAFEWFELGIEHAVEHTFHTTRHGSQIVTFYILLALGSAALYALWKALPRIRRRLQQAAMNAWVRRKTECELYWQSLTLPNKLGLVSTLLGAVYLSTFFAM
;
A
#
# COMPACT_ATOMS: atom_id res chain seq x y z
N MET A 1 -7.68 -23.48 20.48
CA MET A 1 -8.84 -23.36 19.58
C MET A 1 -8.85 -22.05 18.78
N ILE A 2 -8.84 -20.84 19.38
CA ILE A 2 -8.94 -19.57 18.62
C ILE A 2 -7.83 -19.38 17.57
N LYS A 3 -6.58 -19.74 17.89
CA LYS A 3 -5.44 -19.62 16.94
C LYS A 3 -5.61 -20.51 15.69
N GLN A 4 -6.07 -21.75 15.84
CA GLN A 4 -6.28 -22.67 14.72
C GLN A 4 -7.32 -22.16 13.70
N HIS A 5 -8.40 -21.53 14.17
CA HIS A 5 -9.42 -20.97 13.26
C HIS A 5 -8.91 -19.73 12.52
N LEU A 6 -8.08 -18.91 13.17
CA LEU A 6 -7.39 -17.78 12.53
C LEU A 6 -6.41 -18.24 11.46
N ASP A 7 -5.65 -19.31 11.72
CA ASP A 7 -4.69 -19.87 10.76
C ASP A 7 -5.40 -20.43 9.52
N LEU A 8 -6.56 -21.08 9.69
CA LEU A 8 -7.39 -21.57 8.59
C LEU A 8 -7.95 -20.43 7.73
N ILE A 9 -8.44 -19.36 8.35
CA ILE A 9 -8.94 -18.17 7.63
C ILE A 9 -7.80 -17.49 6.88
N ALA A 10 -6.63 -17.36 7.49
CA ALA A 10 -5.46 -16.77 6.86
C ALA A 10 -4.99 -17.56 5.64
N VAL A 11 -4.96 -18.90 5.74
CA VAL A 11 -4.57 -19.78 4.62
C VAL A 11 -5.63 -19.78 3.52
N ALA A 12 -6.91 -19.79 3.86
CA ALA A 12 -7.99 -19.65 2.89
C ALA A 12 -7.90 -18.30 2.14
N GLY A 13 -7.68 -17.20 2.87
CA GLY A 13 -7.53 -15.87 2.29
C GLY A 13 -6.29 -15.75 1.40
N LEU A 14 -5.15 -16.33 1.81
CA LEU A 14 -3.94 -16.39 0.98
C LEU A 14 -4.17 -17.23 -0.28
N GLY A 15 -4.78 -18.40 -0.17
CA GLY A 15 -5.10 -19.26 -1.30
C GLY A 15 -6.04 -18.57 -2.29
N ALA A 16 -7.09 -17.92 -1.78
CA ALA A 16 -8.04 -17.17 -2.59
C ALA A 16 -7.39 -15.95 -3.28
N GLY A 17 -6.55 -15.20 -2.56
CA GLY A 17 -5.85 -14.05 -3.13
C GLY A 17 -4.83 -14.45 -4.21
N VAL A 18 -4.19 -15.62 -4.08
CA VAL A 18 -3.30 -16.15 -5.13
C VAL A 18 -4.09 -16.67 -6.32
N ALA A 19 -5.21 -17.36 -6.10
CA ALA A 19 -6.05 -17.89 -7.16
C ALA A 19 -6.77 -16.78 -7.95
N MET A 20 -7.21 -15.73 -7.27
CA MET A 20 -7.82 -14.52 -7.84
C MET A 20 -6.79 -13.38 -7.87
N TYR A 21 -5.62 -13.65 -8.46
CA TYR A 21 -4.54 -12.67 -8.50
C TYR A 21 -4.96 -11.37 -9.19
N ASP A 22 -5.81 -11.47 -10.22
CA ASP A 22 -6.33 -10.34 -10.99
C ASP A 22 -7.14 -9.38 -10.09
N VAL A 23 -8.14 -9.90 -9.38
CA VAL A 23 -8.95 -9.14 -8.40
C VAL A 23 -8.08 -8.56 -7.28
N THR A 24 -7.08 -9.31 -6.82
CA THR A 24 -6.18 -8.83 -5.76
C THR A 24 -5.32 -7.66 -6.25
N ILE A 25 -4.79 -7.76 -7.47
CA ILE A 25 -4.02 -6.69 -8.11
C ILE A 25 -4.89 -5.47 -8.36
N ASP A 26 -6.11 -5.66 -8.87
CA ASP A 26 -7.08 -4.59 -9.09
C ASP A 26 -7.46 -3.88 -7.80
N LEU A 27 -7.67 -4.62 -6.70
CA LEU A 27 -7.94 -4.02 -5.40
C LEU A 27 -6.77 -3.15 -4.94
N VAL A 28 -5.53 -3.63 -5.09
CA VAL A 28 -4.32 -2.88 -4.73
C VAL A 28 -4.20 -1.62 -5.57
N PHE A 29 -4.42 -1.70 -6.88
CA PHE A 29 -4.39 -0.54 -7.76
C PHE A 29 -5.53 0.43 -7.47
N GLY A 30 -6.73 -0.05 -7.17
CA GLY A 30 -7.88 0.77 -6.78
C GLY A 30 -7.62 1.54 -5.50
N VAL A 31 -7.08 0.89 -4.47
CA VAL A 31 -6.68 1.55 -3.22
C VAL A 31 -5.57 2.58 -3.46
N ALA A 32 -4.54 2.22 -4.25
CA ALA A 32 -3.47 3.14 -4.59
C ALA A 32 -4.00 4.38 -5.34
N HIS A 33 -4.86 4.17 -6.33
CA HIS A 33 -5.51 5.24 -7.09
C HIS A 33 -6.30 6.18 -6.19
N PHE A 34 -7.14 5.63 -5.30
CA PHE A 34 -7.90 6.42 -4.34
C PHE A 34 -6.99 7.24 -3.41
N LEU A 35 -5.89 6.67 -2.94
CA LEU A 35 -4.92 7.40 -2.12
C LEU A 35 -4.25 8.55 -2.90
N PHE A 36 -3.91 8.33 -4.17
CA PHE A 36 -3.37 9.39 -5.03
C PHE A 36 -4.38 10.50 -5.30
N GLU A 37 -5.64 10.16 -5.52
CA GLU A 37 -6.73 11.12 -5.70
C GLU A 37 -6.92 11.97 -4.44
N MET A 38 -6.95 11.36 -3.26
CA MET A 38 -7.03 12.07 -1.98
C MET A 38 -5.84 13.01 -1.77
N LEU A 39 -4.63 12.58 -2.15
CA LEU A 39 -3.44 13.42 -2.07
C LEU A 39 -3.52 14.61 -3.04
N HIS A 40 -4.02 14.39 -4.25
CA HIS A 40 -4.20 15.44 -5.25
C HIS A 40 -5.22 16.48 -4.78
N LEU A 41 -6.36 16.05 -4.24
CA LEU A 41 -7.38 16.94 -3.70
C LEU A 41 -6.87 17.75 -2.50
N ALA A 42 -6.05 17.14 -1.64
CA ALA A 42 -5.38 17.87 -0.57
C ALA A 42 -4.38 18.92 -1.10
N PHE A 43 -3.70 18.63 -2.21
CA PHE A 43 -2.81 19.59 -2.88
C PHE A 43 -3.58 20.76 -3.50
N GLU A 44 -4.70 20.51 -4.18
CA GLU A 44 -5.55 21.58 -4.73
C GLU A 44 -6.08 22.49 -3.62
N TRP A 45 -6.52 21.91 -2.50
CA TRP A 45 -6.96 22.68 -1.34
C TRP A 45 -5.84 23.56 -0.77
N PHE A 46 -4.62 23.04 -0.72
CA PHE A 46 -3.45 23.78 -0.27
C PHE A 46 -3.07 24.93 -1.24
N GLU A 47 -3.10 24.69 -2.55
CA GLU A 47 -2.86 25.70 -3.58
C GLU A 47 -3.85 26.87 -3.45
N LEU A 48 -5.15 26.57 -3.34
CA LEU A 48 -6.19 27.57 -3.18
C LEU A 48 -6.03 28.38 -1.88
N GLY A 49 -5.59 27.71 -0.81
CA GLY A 49 -5.26 28.37 0.46
C GLY A 49 -4.12 29.38 0.32
N ILE A 50 -3.06 29.05 -0.43
CA ILE A 50 -1.96 29.98 -0.69
C ILE A 50 -2.40 31.13 -1.58
N GLU A 51 -3.12 30.87 -2.68
CA GLU A 51 -3.61 31.90 -3.59
C GLU A 51 -4.45 32.95 -2.83
N HIS A 52 -5.35 32.48 -1.96
CA HIS A 52 -6.20 33.38 -1.19
C HIS A 52 -5.42 34.15 -0.10
N ALA A 53 -4.46 33.49 0.57
CA ALA A 53 -3.62 34.14 1.56
C ALA A 53 -2.74 35.25 0.94
N VAL A 54 -2.21 35.01 -0.26
CA VAL A 54 -1.40 35.99 -1.01
C VAL A 54 -2.28 37.14 -1.48
N GLU A 55 -3.48 36.86 -2.02
CA GLU A 55 -4.43 37.88 -2.45
C GLU A 55 -4.80 38.84 -1.31
N HIS A 56 -5.13 38.30 -0.13
CA HIS A 56 -5.47 39.11 1.04
C HIS A 56 -4.29 39.87 1.65
N THR A 57 -3.10 39.27 1.69
CA THR A 57 -1.93 39.90 2.32
C THR A 57 -1.38 41.04 1.45
N PHE A 58 -1.36 40.85 0.13
CA PHE A 58 -0.72 41.79 -0.80
C PHE A 58 -1.72 42.70 -1.53
N HIS A 59 -3.02 42.53 -1.32
CA HIS A 59 -4.09 43.27 -2.04
C HIS A 59 -3.85 43.25 -3.57
N THR A 60 -3.31 42.14 -4.07
CA THR A 60 -2.89 42.03 -5.46
C THR A 60 -4.08 41.68 -6.36
N THR A 61 -3.95 41.93 -7.66
CA THR A 61 -4.91 41.40 -8.63
C THR A 61 -4.83 39.87 -8.69
N ARG A 62 -5.94 39.23 -9.07
CA ARG A 62 -6.05 37.77 -9.22
C ARG A 62 -4.91 37.15 -10.02
N HIS A 63 -4.56 37.75 -11.17
CA HIS A 63 -3.45 37.30 -12.01
C HIS A 63 -2.08 37.42 -11.30
N GLY A 64 -1.90 38.46 -10.47
CA GLY A 64 -0.68 38.61 -9.67
C GLY A 64 -0.57 37.54 -8.58
N SER A 65 -1.68 37.20 -7.90
CA SER A 65 -1.69 36.15 -6.87
C SER A 65 -1.34 34.78 -7.44
N GLN A 66 -1.87 34.45 -8.62
CA GLN A 66 -1.60 33.17 -9.30
C GLN A 66 -0.12 32.99 -9.65
N ILE A 67 0.52 34.03 -10.19
CA ILE A 67 1.96 33.97 -10.53
C ILE A 67 2.81 33.75 -9.27
N VAL A 68 2.52 34.49 -8.19
CA VAL A 68 3.25 34.36 -6.92
C VAL A 68 3.05 32.97 -6.32
N THR A 69 1.81 32.48 -6.29
CA THR A 69 1.46 31.13 -5.81
C THR A 69 2.19 30.06 -6.61
N PHE A 70 2.23 30.19 -7.93
CA PHE A 70 2.98 29.28 -8.80
C PHE A 70 4.48 29.23 -8.45
N TYR A 71 5.13 30.38 -8.27
CA TYR A 71 6.55 30.40 -7.90
C TYR A 71 6.82 29.83 -6.50
N ILE A 72 5.92 30.05 -5.53
CA ILE A 72 5.99 29.44 -4.20
C ILE A 72 5.89 27.92 -4.31
N LEU A 73 4.89 27.41 -5.04
CA LEU A 73 4.69 25.99 -5.26
C LEU A 73 5.85 25.36 -6.02
N LEU A 74 6.42 26.05 -7.01
CA LEU A 74 7.60 25.59 -7.75
C LEU A 74 8.83 25.47 -6.84
N ALA A 75 9.05 26.45 -5.95
CA ALA A 75 10.14 26.41 -4.98
C ALA A 75 9.95 25.27 -3.96
N LEU A 76 8.74 25.11 -3.41
CA LEU A 76 8.41 24.03 -2.49
C LEU A 76 8.52 22.65 -3.15
N GLY A 77 7.96 22.51 -4.36
CA GLY A 77 7.98 21.29 -5.14
C GLY A 77 9.40 20.86 -5.52
N SER A 78 10.25 21.80 -5.95
CA SER A 78 11.65 21.50 -6.24
C SER A 78 12.46 21.13 -5.00
N ALA A 79 12.24 21.79 -3.86
CA ALA A 79 12.85 21.43 -2.59
C ALA A 79 12.40 20.03 -2.12
N ALA A 80 11.11 19.72 -2.21
CA ALA A 80 10.55 18.41 -1.89
C ALA A 80 11.12 17.32 -2.80
N LEU A 81 11.21 17.57 -4.10
CA LEU A 81 11.77 16.63 -5.07
C LEU A 81 13.26 16.35 -4.80
N TYR A 82 14.03 17.39 -4.46
CA TYR A 82 15.43 17.24 -4.08
C TYR A 82 15.60 16.43 -2.79
N ALA A 83 14.78 16.71 -1.77
CA ALA A 83 14.77 15.95 -0.52
C ALA A 83 14.39 14.48 -0.77
N LEU A 84 13.39 14.24 -1.62
CA LEU A 84 12.94 12.90 -2.00
C LEU A 84 14.03 12.15 -2.76
N TRP A 85 14.68 12.80 -3.74
CA TRP A 85 15.81 12.21 -4.49
C TRP A 85 16.94 11.76 -3.58
N LYS A 86 17.28 12.58 -2.58
CA LYS A 86 18.31 12.25 -1.58
C LYS A 86 17.87 11.15 -0.60
N ALA A 87 16.58 11.09 -0.28
CA ALA A 87 16.01 10.08 0.62
C ALA A 87 15.78 8.73 -0.09
N LEU A 88 15.51 8.75 -1.39
CA LEU A 88 15.17 7.57 -2.21
C LEU A 88 16.16 6.41 -2.07
N PRO A 89 17.50 6.59 -2.15
CA PRO A 89 18.43 5.47 -1.97
C PRO A 89 18.40 4.90 -0.55
N ARG A 90 18.14 5.74 0.47
CA ARG A 90 18.02 5.29 1.87
C ARG A 90 16.74 4.51 2.08
N ILE A 91 15.63 5.00 1.55
CA ILE A 91 14.32 4.34 1.62
C ILE A 91 14.41 2.99 0.91
N ARG A 92 14.95 2.94 -0.31
CA ARG A 92 15.12 1.69 -1.06
C ARG A 92 15.94 0.66 -0.28
N ARG A 93 17.09 1.06 0.29
CA ARG A 93 17.92 0.15 1.11
C ARG A 93 17.18 -0.35 2.34
N ARG A 94 16.45 0.52 3.05
CA ARG A 94 15.65 0.15 4.22
C ARG A 94 14.52 -0.80 3.85
N LEU A 95 13.80 -0.54 2.76
CA LEU A 95 12.73 -1.41 2.28
C LEU A 95 13.29 -2.77 1.85
N GLN A 96 14.43 -2.81 1.17
CA GLN A 96 15.09 -4.07 0.82
C GLN A 96 15.52 -4.86 2.06
N GLN A 97 16.14 -4.20 3.05
CA GLN A 97 16.52 -4.85 4.30
C GLN A 97 15.30 -5.33 5.10
N ALA A 98 14.26 -4.50 5.20
CA ALA A 98 13.03 -4.84 5.88
C ALA A 98 12.31 -6.02 5.18
N ALA A 99 12.24 -5.99 3.85
CA ALA A 99 11.66 -7.08 3.06
C ALA A 99 12.47 -8.37 3.22
N MET A 100 13.80 -8.31 3.17
CA MET A 100 14.66 -9.46 3.38
C MET A 100 14.51 -10.03 4.80
N ASN A 101 14.52 -9.16 5.82
CA ASN A 101 14.34 -9.59 7.20
C ASN A 101 12.95 -10.18 7.45
N ALA A 102 11.91 -9.55 6.90
CA ALA A 102 10.54 -10.06 6.96
C ALA A 102 10.44 -11.41 6.25
N TRP A 103 11.06 -11.55 5.08
CA TRP A 103 11.09 -12.80 4.33
C TRP A 103 11.77 -13.93 5.12
N VAL A 104 12.98 -13.69 5.62
CA VAL A 104 13.73 -14.67 6.43
C VAL A 104 12.91 -15.07 7.65
N ARG A 105 12.39 -14.08 8.39
CA ARG A 105 11.57 -14.32 9.58
C ARG A 105 10.32 -15.14 9.26
N ARG A 106 9.59 -14.79 8.20
CA ARG A 106 8.38 -15.52 7.76
C ARG A 106 8.70 -16.94 7.33
N LYS A 107 9.82 -17.14 6.61
CA LYS A 107 10.28 -18.47 6.22
C LYS A 107 10.55 -19.34 7.44
N THR A 108 11.30 -18.82 8.42
CA THR A 108 11.61 -19.55 9.66
C THR A 108 10.35 -19.83 10.49
N GLU A 109 9.46 -18.85 10.64
CA GLU A 109 8.17 -19.03 11.32
C GLU A 109 7.34 -20.14 10.64
N CYS A 110 7.25 -20.16 9.31
CA CYS A 110 6.55 -21.19 8.55
C CYS A 110 7.18 -22.58 8.69
N GLU A 111 8.51 -22.69 8.64
CA GLU A 111 9.21 -23.97 8.80
C GLU A 111 8.98 -24.56 10.21
N LEU A 112 9.10 -23.74 11.26
CA LEU A 112 8.82 -24.14 12.63
C LEU A 112 7.34 -24.51 12.82
N TYR A 113 6.43 -23.73 12.25
CA TYR A 113 5.00 -24.03 12.29
C TYR A 113 4.68 -25.36 11.61
N TRP A 114 5.24 -25.61 10.43
CA TRP A 114 5.05 -26.87 9.70
C TRP A 114 5.62 -28.08 10.46
N GLN A 115 6.75 -27.94 11.15
CA GLN A 115 7.35 -29.01 11.94
C GLN A 115 6.58 -29.29 13.24
N SER A 116 6.00 -28.27 13.87
CA SER A 116 5.22 -28.40 15.11
C SER A 116 3.80 -28.93 14.91
N LEU A 117 3.30 -28.96 13.66
CA LEU A 117 1.94 -29.40 13.37
C LEU A 117 1.79 -30.93 13.33
N THR A 118 0.76 -31.44 13.99
CA THR A 118 0.34 -32.84 13.90
C THR A 118 -0.27 -33.16 12.54
N LEU A 119 -0.12 -34.41 12.07
CA LEU A 119 -0.65 -34.91 10.79
C LEU A 119 -2.12 -34.52 10.50
N PRO A 120 -3.09 -34.66 11.43
CA PRO A 120 -4.48 -34.27 11.16
C PRO A 120 -4.65 -32.77 10.89
N ASN A 121 -3.87 -31.91 11.56
CA ASN A 121 -3.92 -30.47 11.34
C ASN A 121 -3.32 -30.06 9.98
N LYS A 122 -2.31 -30.80 9.49
CA LYS A 122 -1.76 -30.59 8.14
C LYS A 122 -2.79 -30.90 7.06
N LEU A 123 -3.51 -32.01 7.21
CA LEU A 123 -4.59 -32.39 6.29
C LEU A 123 -5.72 -31.35 6.30
N GLY A 124 -6.07 -30.83 7.48
CA GLY A 124 -7.04 -29.73 7.60
C GLY A 124 -6.63 -28.50 6.78
N LEU A 125 -5.39 -28.00 6.96
CA LEU A 125 -4.90 -26.83 6.23
C LEU A 125 -4.85 -27.05 4.71
N VAL A 126 -4.37 -28.21 4.25
CA VAL A 126 -4.31 -28.53 2.82
C VAL A 126 -5.71 -28.61 2.22
N SER A 127 -6.65 -29.23 2.94
CA SER A 127 -8.05 -29.31 2.49
C SER A 127 -8.69 -27.93 2.41
N THR A 128 -8.45 -27.05 3.38
CA THR A 128 -8.98 -25.68 3.35
C THR A 128 -8.36 -24.85 2.22
N LEU A 129 -7.05 -25.01 1.98
CA LEU A 129 -6.37 -24.34 0.87
C LEU A 129 -6.94 -24.79 -0.48
N LEU A 130 -7.07 -26.09 -0.71
CA LEU A 130 -7.63 -26.65 -1.94
C LEU A 130 -9.08 -26.20 -2.14
N GLY A 131 -9.89 -26.21 -1.08
CA GLY A 131 -11.27 -25.74 -1.13
C GLY A 131 -11.36 -24.25 -1.49
N ALA A 132 -10.51 -23.41 -0.88
CA ALA A 132 -10.46 -21.98 -1.18
C ALA A 132 -10.02 -21.72 -2.63
N VAL A 133 -8.98 -22.39 -3.11
CA VAL A 133 -8.52 -22.27 -4.51
C VAL A 133 -9.61 -22.72 -5.48
N TYR A 134 -10.26 -23.85 -5.24
CA TYR A 134 -11.35 -24.35 -6.09
C TYR A 134 -12.52 -23.35 -6.16
N LEU A 135 -12.96 -22.84 -5.01
CA LEU A 135 -14.01 -21.81 -4.95
C LEU A 135 -13.60 -20.56 -5.73
N SER A 136 -12.38 -20.08 -5.53
CA SER A 136 -11.85 -18.93 -6.24
C SER A 136 -11.77 -19.13 -7.75
N THR A 137 -11.38 -20.31 -8.24
CA THR A 137 -11.38 -20.63 -9.67
C THR A 137 -12.80 -20.67 -10.24
N PHE A 138 -13.78 -21.17 -9.47
CA PHE A 138 -15.18 -21.13 -9.86
C PHE A 138 -15.73 -19.71 -9.99
N PHE A 139 -15.36 -18.80 -9.08
CA PHE A 139 -15.75 -17.39 -9.15
C PHE A 139 -14.98 -16.57 -10.19
N ALA A 140 -13.82 -17.06 -10.63
CA ALA A 140 -12.99 -16.40 -11.64
C ALA A 140 -13.34 -16.83 -13.08
N MET A 141 -14.15 -17.89 -13.27
CA MET A 141 -14.77 -18.25 -14.55
C MET A 141 -16.09 -17.50 -14.75
#